data_AF-A0A5R9KY62-F1
#
_entry.id   AF-A0A5R9KY62-F1
#
_cell.length_a   1.000
_cell.length_b   1.000
_cell.length_c   1.000
_cell.angle_alpha   90.00
_cell.angle_beta   90.00
_cell.angle_gamma   90.00
#
_symmetry.space_group_name_H-M   'P 1'
#
loop_
_entity.id
_entity.type
_entity.pdbx_description
1 polymer ?
#
loop_
_entity_poly.entity_id
_entity_poly.type
_entity_poly.pdbx_seq_one_letter_code
_entity_poly.pdbx_strand_id
1 'polypeptide(L)' 'MKTFKVRVTRDSEDELIEKVLETMERRGAITFEELNQDKNLQKTTPATDEQVQEIIDEAELIPYYSEKEAKDILNL' A
#
# COMPACT_ATOMS: atom_id res chain seq x y z
N MET A 1 15.75 -16.86 18.64
CA MET A 1 14.58 -17.11 17.76
C MET A 1 15.06 -17.16 16.31
N LYS A 2 14.43 -17.99 15.48
CA LYS A 2 14.67 -18.02 14.03
C LYS A 2 13.39 -17.56 13.34
N THR A 3 13.51 -16.63 12.41
CA THR A 3 12.37 -16.10 11.64
C THR A 3 12.51 -16.56 10.20
N PHE A 4 11.43 -17.11 9.65
CA PHE A 4 11.39 -17.60 8.27
C PHE A 4 10.38 -16.78 7.48
N LYS A 5 10.73 -16.40 6.26
CA LYS A 5 9.81 -15.77 5.32
C LYS A 5 9.35 -16.83 4.31
N VAL A 6 8.05 -17.07 4.26
CA VAL A 6 7.41 -17.93 3.27
C VAL A 6 6.82 -17.05 2.17
N ARG A 7 7.03 -17.43 0.91
CA ARG A 7 6.39 -16.80 -0.24
C ARG A 7 5.62 -17.88 -0.99
N VAL A 8 4.32 -17.68 -1.13
CA VAL A 8 3.49 -18.50 -2.01
C VAL A 8 3.82 -18.12 -3.45
N THR A 9 4.12 -19.13 -4.27
CA THR A 9 4.52 -18.93 -5.69
C THR A 9 3.40 -19.25 -6.67
N ARG A 10 2.29 -19.81 -6.17
CA ARG A 10 1.12 -20.20 -6.95
C ARG A 10 -0.13 -19.75 -6.20
N ASP A 11 -0.86 -18.83 -6.80
CA ASP A 11 -2.06 -18.26 -6.19
C ASP A 11 -3.15 -19.31 -5.95
N SER A 12 -3.19 -20.38 -6.76
CA SER A 12 -4.13 -21.50 -6.57
C SER A 12 -3.92 -22.28 -5.27
N GLU A 13 -2.74 -22.17 -4.66
CA GLU A 13 -2.38 -22.90 -3.45
C GLU A 13 -2.48 -22.03 -2.18
N ASP A 14 -2.84 -20.75 -2.32
CA ASP A 14 -2.77 -19.77 -1.25
C ASP A 14 -3.67 -20.15 -0.05
N GLU A 15 -4.94 -20.44 -0.32
CA GLU A 15 -5.91 -20.89 0.70
C GLU A 15 -5.46 -22.19 1.40
N LEU A 16 -4.76 -23.06 0.68
CA LEU A 16 -4.30 -24.34 1.23
C LEU A 16 -3.09 -24.14 2.14
N ILE A 17 -2.15 -23.30 1.71
CA ILE A 17 -0.99 -22.90 2.51
C ILE A 17 -1.45 -22.19 3.78
N GLU A 18 -2.40 -21.27 3.70
CA GLU A 18 -2.96 -20.55 4.85
C GLU A 18 -3.56 -21.52 5.88
N LYS A 19 -4.41 -22.46 5.44
CA LYS A 19 -4.98 -23.50 6.33
C LYS A 19 -3.92 -24.35 7.02
N VAL A 20 -2.83 -24.67 6.33
CA VAL A 20 -1.71 -25.42 6.92
C VAL A 20 -1.01 -24.58 7.99
N LEU A 21 -0.73 -23.30 7.71
CA LEU A 21 -0.07 -22.39 8.64
C LEU A 21 -0.92 -22.15 9.89
N GLU A 22 -2.23 -21.90 9.74
CA GLU A 22 -3.17 -21.83 10.87
C GLU A 22 -3.16 -23.11 11.71
N THR A 23 -3.13 -24.27 11.06
CA THR A 23 -3.13 -25.56 11.76
C THR A 23 -1.85 -25.73 12.58
N MET A 24 -0.71 -25.29 12.06
CA MET A 24 0.57 -25.33 12.77
C MET A 24 0.60 -24.35 13.94
N GLU A 25 -0.03 -23.19 13.80
CA GLU A 25 -0.20 -22.22 14.88
C GLU A 25 -1.09 -22.76 16.01
N ARG A 26 -2.25 -23.33 15.68
CA ARG A 26 -3.16 -23.96 16.67
C ARG A 26 -2.48 -25.07 17.47
N ARG A 27 -1.49 -25.73 16.89
CA ARG A 27 -0.66 -26.76 17.54
C ARG A 27 0.47 -26.20 18.38
N GLY A 28 0.70 -24.89 18.36
CA GLY A 28 1.79 -24.20 19.06
C GLY A 28 3.16 -24.45 18.44
N ALA A 29 3.23 -24.91 17.19
CA ALA A 29 4.50 -25.20 16.51
C ALA A 29 5.15 -23.94 15.93
N ILE A 30 4.35 -22.98 15.50
CA ILE A 30 4.77 -21.69 14.94
C ILE A 30 3.84 -20.58 15.43
N THR A 31 4.27 -19.34 15.27
CA THR A 31 3.39 -18.16 15.29
C THR A 31 3.17 -17.74 13.85
N PHE A 32 1.92 -17.58 13.44
CA PHE A 32 1.57 -17.17 12.07
C PHE A 32 1.14 -15.71 12.10
N GLU A 33 1.92 -14.83 11.47
CA GLU A 33 1.59 -13.42 11.33
C GLU A 33 1.48 -13.09 9.85
N GLU A 34 0.29 -12.70 9.42
CA GLU A 34 0.06 -12.21 8.06
C GLU A 34 0.60 -10.78 7.95
N LEU A 35 1.80 -10.65 7.38
CA LEU A 35 2.36 -9.37 6.98
C LEU A 35 1.62 -8.88 5.73
N ASN A 36 0.45 -8.28 5.94
CA ASN A 36 -0.25 -7.49 4.93
C ASN A 36 0.71 -6.42 4.39
N GLN A 37 1.33 -6.66 3.22
CA GLN A 37 2.20 -5.68 2.57
C GLN A 37 1.42 -4.43 2.11
N ASP A 38 0.08 -4.47 2.14
CA ASP A 38 -0.80 -3.39 1.68
C ASP A 38 -1.24 -2.39 2.75
N LYS A 39 -0.78 -2.50 4.01
CA LYS A 39 -0.98 -1.44 5.02
C LYS A 39 0.11 -0.35 5.00
N ASN A 40 0.90 -0.31 3.93
CA ASN A 40 1.77 0.83 3.62
C ASN A 40 1.25 1.67 2.44
N LEU A 41 -0.04 1.56 2.11
CA LEU A 41 -0.79 2.75 1.71
C LEU A 41 -0.90 3.62 2.96
N GLN A 42 0.19 4.33 3.28
CA GLN A 42 0.05 5.61 3.95
C GLN A 42 -1.05 6.32 3.17
N LYS A 43 -2.21 6.52 3.81
CA LYS A 43 -3.18 7.48 3.31
C LYS A 43 -2.38 8.77 3.20
N THR A 44 -1.92 9.08 1.99
CA THR A 44 -1.34 10.36 1.66
C THR A 44 -2.38 11.36 2.11
N THR A 45 -2.07 12.08 3.18
CA THR A 45 -2.86 13.24 3.56
C THR A 45 -2.97 14.10 2.31
N PRO A 46 -4.18 14.45 1.86
CA PRO A 46 -4.33 15.35 0.73
C PRO A 46 -3.50 16.61 1.01
N ALA A 47 -2.72 17.03 0.01
CA ALA A 47 -1.89 18.23 0.13
C ALA A 47 -2.78 19.43 0.47
N THR A 48 -2.30 20.33 1.33
CA THR A 48 -3.06 21.56 1.63
C THR A 48 -3.11 22.45 0.40
N ASP A 49 -4.14 23.29 0.28
CA ASP A 49 -4.30 24.21 -0.87
C ASP A 49 -3.04 25.04 -1.16
N GLU A 50 -2.29 25.43 -0.13
CA GLU A 50 -1.01 26.14 -0.25
C GLU A 50 0.08 25.26 -0.90
N GLN A 51 0.22 24.00 -0.47
CA GLN A 51 1.18 23.05 -1.05
C GLN A 51 0.83 22.69 -2.49
N VAL A 52 -0.47 22.68 -2.81
CA VAL A 52 -0.97 22.42 -4.17
C VAL A 52 -0.61 23.58 -5.09
N GLN A 53 -0.77 24.80 -4.62
CA GLN A 53 -0.39 25.98 -5.38
C GLN A 53 1.12 26.02 -5.64
N GLU A 54 1.95 25.68 -4.63
CA GLU A 54 3.40 25.56 -4.80
C GLU A 54 3.77 24.50 -5.83
N ILE A 55 3.12 23.32 -5.83
CA ILE A 55 3.35 22.26 -6.83
C ILE A 55 2.95 22.72 -8.24
N ILE A 56 1.83 23.44 -8.39
CA ILE A 56 1.37 23.98 -9.68
C ILE A 56 2.37 24.99 -10.24
N ASP A 57 2.87 25.87 -9.37
CA ASP A 57 3.81 26.93 -9.72
C ASP A 57 5.21 26.37 -10.04
N GLU A 58 5.69 25.39 -9.28
CA GLU A 58 6.99 24.73 -9.49
C GLU A 58 7.00 23.79 -10.71
N ALA A 59 5.89 23.10 -10.99
CA ALA A 59 5.82 22.12 -12.07
C ALA A 59 5.65 22.76 -13.46
N GLU A 60 5.71 24.09 -13.57
CA GLU A 60 5.40 24.84 -14.79
C GLU A 60 4.08 24.33 -15.44
N LEU A 61 3.08 23.92 -14.65
CA LEU A 61 1.85 23.30 -15.17
C LEU A 61 0.90 24.32 -15.82
N ILE A 62 1.17 25.61 -15.60
CA ILE A 62 0.40 26.77 -16.06
C ILE A 62 0.18 26.83 -17.59
N PRO A 63 1.11 26.42 -18.49
CA PRO A 63 0.86 26.51 -19.94
C PRO A 63 -0.11 25.45 -20.47
N TYR A 64 -0.34 24.36 -19.72
CA TYR A 64 -1.02 23.17 -20.25
C TYR A 64 -2.31 22.79 -19.52
N TYR A 65 -2.52 23.28 -18.29
CA TYR A 65 -3.69 22.93 -17.48
C TYR A 65 -4.23 24.14 -16.73
N SER A 66 -5.56 24.26 -16.69
CA SER A 66 -6.22 25.21 -15.80
C SER A 66 -6.06 24.80 -14.33
N GLU A 67 -6.14 25.75 -13.40
CA GLU A 67 -6.03 25.49 -11.95
C GLU A 67 -6.97 24.37 -11.48
N LYS A 68 -8.16 24.30 -12.08
CA LYS A 68 -9.15 23.26 -11.82
C LYS A 68 -8.67 21.87 -12.27
N GLU A 69 -8.11 21.77 -13.47
CA GLU A 69 -7.59 20.50 -14.02
C GLU A 69 -6.37 20.01 -13.25
N ALA A 70 -5.51 20.92 -12.77
CA ALA A 70 -4.38 20.56 -11.93
C ALA A 70 -4.81 19.98 -10.57
N LYS A 71 -5.84 20.57 -9.94
CA LYS A 71 -6.41 20.05 -8.68
C LYS A 71 -7.04 18.68 -8.85
N ASP A 72 -7.76 18.45 -9.96
CA ASP A 72 -8.36 17.15 -10.28
C ASP A 72 -7.29 16.06 -10.52
N ILE A 73 -6.17 16.38 -11.19
CA ILE A 73 -5.04 15.44 -11.39
C ILE A 73 -4.35 15.09 -10.07
N LEU A 74 -4.24 16.06 -9.16
CA LEU A 74 -3.65 15.88 -7.84
C LEU A 74 -4.59 15.16 -6.86
N ASN A 75 -5.79 14.77 -7.30
CA ASN A 75 -6.74 13.94 -6.58
C ASN A 75 -7.12 14.53 -5.21
N LEU A 76 -7.33 15.85 -5.21
CA LEU A 76 -7.78 16.66 -4.08
C LEU A 76 -9.31 16.79 -4.05
#